data_AF-A0A9D9C0D0-F1
#
_entry.id   AF-A0A9D9C0D0-F1
#
_cell.length_a   1.000
_cell.length_b   1.000
_cell.length_c   1.000
_cell.angle_alpha   90.00
_cell.angle_beta   90.00
_cell.angle_gamma   90.00
#
_symmetry.space_group_name_H-M   'P 1'
#
loop_
_entity.id
_entity.type
_entity.pdbx_description
1 polymer ?
#
loop_
_entity_poly.entity_id
_entity_poly.type
_entity_poly.pdbx_seq_one_letter_code
_entity_poly.pdbx_strand_id
1 'polypeptide(L)'
;MKASKYKFFIFVNLIILFNSFNSYDLAQTKQNSIIKLFCLQSVKQEMLKSAMIYSKEIANETCDCYYKEFTKTSSHQDAKTKCKLETKENLNHKRKI
;
A
#
# COMPACT_ATOMS: atom_id res chain seq x y z
N MET A 1 -10.55 -11.85 -48.24
CA MET A 1 -11.53 -11.61 -47.15
C MET A 1 -11.19 -12.32 -45.81
N LYS A 2 -10.69 -13.57 -45.79
CA LYS A 2 -10.35 -14.30 -44.54
C LYS A 2 -9.24 -13.65 -43.68
N ALA A 3 -8.15 -13.18 -44.29
CA ALA A 3 -7.02 -12.57 -43.56
C ALA A 3 -7.39 -11.25 -42.83
N SER A 4 -8.33 -10.47 -43.38
CA SER A 4 -8.80 -9.22 -42.78
C SER A 4 -9.62 -9.45 -41.51
N LYS A 5 -10.44 -10.51 -41.48
CA LYS A 5 -11.21 -10.89 -40.28
C LYS A 5 -10.30 -11.38 -39.16
N TYR A 6 -9.25 -12.13 -39.49
CA TYR A 6 -8.27 -12.62 -38.51
C TYR A 6 -7.49 -11.46 -37.86
N LYS A 7 -7.04 -10.48 -38.68
CA LYS A 7 -6.39 -9.26 -38.17
C LYS A 7 -7.31 -8.43 -37.28
N PHE A 8 -8.60 -8.32 -37.60
CA PHE A 8 -9.59 -7.65 -36.77
C PHE A 8 -9.78 -8.34 -35.41
N PHE A 9 -9.89 -9.67 -35.39
CA PHE A 9 -9.99 -10.45 -34.16
C PHE A 9 -8.76 -10.29 -33.25
N ILE A 10 -7.56 -10.24 -33.82
CA ILE A 10 -6.33 -9.97 -33.06
C ILE A 10 -6.36 -8.57 -32.45
N PHE A 11 -6.79 -7.57 -33.21
CA PHE A 11 -6.90 -6.19 -32.74
C PHE A 11 -7.89 -6.03 -31.59
N VAL A 12 -9.07 -6.66 -31.69
CA VAL A 12 -10.08 -6.63 -30.62
C VAL A 12 -9.57 -7.31 -29.35
N ASN A 13 -8.89 -8.46 -29.46
CA ASN A 13 -8.29 -9.12 -28.29
C ASN A 13 -7.18 -8.29 -27.64
N LEU A 14 -6.35 -7.61 -28.43
CA LEU A 14 -5.35 -6.67 -27.91
C LEU A 14 -6.00 -5.53 -27.13
N ILE A 15 -7.07 -4.93 -27.65
CA ILE A 15 -7.79 -3.84 -26.97
C ILE A 15 -8.38 -4.34 -25.63
N ILE A 16 -8.96 -5.54 -25.58
CA ILE A 16 -9.51 -6.11 -24.34
C ILE A 16 -8.39 -6.34 -23.30
N LEU A 17 -7.24 -6.87 -23.72
CA LEU A 17 -6.07 -7.04 -22.84
C LEU A 17 -5.55 -5.72 -22.29
N PHE A 18 -5.39 -4.69 -23.14
CA PHE A 18 -4.94 -3.36 -22.71
C PHE A 18 -5.90 -2.70 -21.71
N ASN A 19 -7.21 -2.89 -21.88
CA ASN A 19 -8.20 -2.40 -20.91
C ASN A 19 -8.11 -3.16 -19.57
N SER A 20 -7.85 -4.46 -19.62
CA SER A 20 -7.64 -5.28 -18.41
C SER A 20 -6.42 -4.81 -17.61
N PHE A 21 -5.28 -4.56 -18.27
CA PHE A 21 -4.07 -4.05 -17.61
C PHE A 21 -4.29 -2.65 -16.99
N ASN A 22 -4.91 -1.72 -17.71
CA ASN A 22 -5.24 -0.39 -17.15
C ASN A 22 -6.16 -0.47 -15.93
N SER A 23 -7.14 -1.39 -15.95
CA SER A 23 -8.04 -1.60 -14.83
C SER A 23 -7.31 -2.19 -13.61
N TYR A 24 -6.34 -3.08 -13.83
CA TYR A 24 -5.51 -3.68 -12.78
C TYR A 24 -4.60 -2.63 -12.14
N ASP A 25 -3.89 -1.81 -12.92
CA ASP A 25 -3.01 -0.77 -12.40
C ASP A 25 -3.79 0.32 -11.66
N LEU A 26 -4.98 0.69 -12.16
CA LEU A 26 -5.87 1.62 -11.47
C LEU A 26 -6.44 1.02 -10.18
N ALA A 27 -6.81 -0.26 -10.19
CA ALA A 27 -7.27 -0.97 -9.00
C ALA A 27 -6.16 -1.10 -7.95
N GLN A 28 -4.93 -1.39 -8.38
CA GLN A 28 -3.76 -1.45 -7.53
C GLN A 28 -3.46 -0.07 -6.93
N THR A 29 -3.46 0.99 -7.74
CA THR A 29 -3.27 2.37 -7.26
C THR A 29 -4.34 2.79 -6.25
N LYS A 30 -5.61 2.44 -6.51
CA LYS A 30 -6.71 2.69 -5.57
C LYS A 30 -6.56 1.88 -4.28
N GLN A 31 -6.24 0.58 -4.37
CA GLN A 31 -5.97 -0.25 -3.19
C GLN A 31 -4.82 0.31 -2.35
N ASN A 32 -3.73 0.76 -2.98
CA ASN A 32 -2.58 1.37 -2.31
C ASN A 32 -2.97 2.65 -1.56
N SER A 33 -3.82 3.49 -2.16
CA SER A 33 -4.33 4.71 -1.53
C SER A 33 -5.22 4.42 -0.30
N ILE A 34 -6.06 3.39 -0.39
CA ILE A 34 -6.97 2.96 0.69
C ILE A 34 -6.16 2.36 1.85
N ILE A 35 -5.21 1.47 1.56
CA ILE A 35 -4.34 0.85 2.56
C ILE A 35 -3.54 1.93 3.31
N LYS A 36 -3.00 2.92 2.59
CA LYS A 36 -2.27 4.03 3.21
C LYS A 36 -3.16 4.87 4.13
N LEU A 37 -4.38 5.18 3.70
CA LEU A 37 -5.36 5.90 4.51
C LEU A 37 -5.71 5.14 5.81
N PHE A 38 -6.02 3.85 5.70
CA PHE A 38 -6.34 3.00 6.86
C PHE A 38 -5.16 2.87 7.81
N CYS A 39 -3.94 2.73 7.28
CA CYS A 39 -2.75 2.68 8.11
C CYS A 39 -2.58 3.98 8.94
N LEU A 40 -2.65 5.15 8.29
CA LEU A 40 -2.49 6.44 8.98
C LEU A 40 -3.54 6.64 10.07
N GLN A 41 -4.79 6.28 9.77
CA GLN A 41 -5.90 6.33 10.72
C GLN A 41 -5.64 5.41 11.92
N SER A 42 -5.18 4.17 11.67
CA SER A 42 -4.88 3.17 12.71
C SER A 42 -3.73 3.63 13.61
N VAL A 43 -2.63 4.11 13.04
CA VAL A 43 -1.47 4.59 13.80
C VAL A 43 -1.85 5.81 14.64
N LYS A 44 -2.62 6.75 14.08
CA LYS A 44 -3.14 7.90 14.83
C LYS A 44 -3.95 7.46 16.04
N GLN A 45 -4.85 6.48 15.87
CA GLN A 45 -5.64 5.95 16.98
C GLN A 45 -4.77 5.25 18.04
N GLU A 46 -3.77 4.47 17.64
CA GLU A 46 -2.86 3.82 18.59
C GLU A 46 -2.01 4.84 19.39
N MET A 47 -1.56 5.91 18.74
CA MET A 47 -0.83 7.00 19.42
C MET A 47 -1.71 7.71 20.45
N LEU A 48 -2.95 8.04 20.07
CA LEU A 48 -3.91 8.69 20.96
C LEU A 48 -4.28 7.79 22.15
N LYS A 49 -4.48 6.48 21.92
CA LYS A 49 -4.71 5.50 23.00
C LYS A 49 -3.52 5.41 23.97
N SER A 50 -2.31 5.68 23.47
CA SER A 50 -1.08 5.66 24.26
C SER A 50 -0.75 7.02 24.88
N ALA A 51 -1.71 7.96 24.90
CA ALA A 51 -1.55 9.34 25.36
C ALA A 51 -0.36 10.09 24.72
N MET A 52 0.04 9.69 23.50
CA MET A 52 1.10 10.37 22.76
C MET A 52 0.50 11.46 21.87
N ILE A 53 1.21 12.58 21.73
CA ILE A 53 0.89 13.58 20.71
C ILE A 53 1.06 12.94 19.34
N TYR A 54 0.04 13.08 18.50
CA TYR A 54 0.10 12.56 17.14
C TYR A 54 1.25 13.21 16.37
N SER A 55 2.18 12.38 15.90
CA SER A 55 3.25 12.81 14.98
C SER A 55 2.95 12.28 13.60
N LYS A 56 2.71 13.19 12.65
CA LYS A 56 2.49 12.86 11.24
C LYS A 56 3.72 12.20 10.62
N GLU A 57 4.92 12.63 11.03
CA GLU A 57 6.19 12.06 10.58
C GLU A 57 6.29 10.58 10.96
N ILE A 58 6.08 10.26 12.24
CA ILE A 58 6.13 8.88 12.73
C ILE A 58 5.03 8.04 12.08
N ALA A 59 3.82 8.58 11.94
CA ALA A 59 2.73 7.86 11.27
C ALA A 59 3.06 7.55 9.80
N ASN A 60 3.69 8.48 9.08
CA ASN A 60 4.13 8.25 7.71
C ASN A 60 5.23 7.19 7.65
N GLU A 61 6.25 7.27 8.50
CA GLU A 61 7.33 6.27 8.57
C GLU A 61 6.79 4.86 8.86
N THR A 62 5.92 4.73 9.88
CA THR A 62 5.29 3.45 10.22
C THR A 62 4.50 2.89 9.04
N CYS A 63 3.75 3.74 8.33
CA CYS A 63 2.91 3.32 7.22
C CYS A 63 3.68 3.01 5.94
N ASP A 64 4.77 3.73 5.68
CA ASP A 64 5.65 3.44 4.55
C ASP A 64 6.41 2.11 4.80
N CYS A 65 6.85 1.85 6.03
CA CYS A 65 7.35 0.53 6.41
C CYS A 65 6.29 -0.55 6.18
N TYR A 66 5.08 -0.35 6.71
CA TYR A 66 4.01 -1.34 6.63
C TYR A 66 3.69 -1.68 5.18
N TYR A 67 3.56 -0.65 4.33
CA TYR A 67 3.27 -0.82 2.92
C TYR A 67 4.38 -1.57 2.19
N LYS A 68 5.65 -1.21 2.43
CA LYS A 68 6.82 -1.88 1.84
C LYS A 68 6.86 -3.35 2.22
N GLU A 69 6.64 -3.69 3.48
CA GLU A 69 6.67 -5.08 3.93
C GLU A 69 5.44 -5.86 3.45
N PHE A 70 4.26 -5.24 3.46
CA PHE A 70 3.05 -5.85 2.90
C PHE A 70 3.20 -6.17 1.41
N THR A 71 3.79 -5.28 0.61
CA THR A 71 4.05 -5.57 -0.82
C THR A 71 5.04 -6.71 -1.04
N LYS A 72 5.93 -6.99 -0.08
CA LYS A 72 6.89 -8.10 -0.18
C LYS A 72 6.31 -9.43 0.30
N THR A 73 5.61 -9.42 1.43
CA THR A 73 5.17 -10.66 2.10
C THR A 73 3.71 -11.00 1.82
N SER A 74 2.91 -10.05 1.32
CA SER A 74 1.45 -10.11 1.23
C SER A 74 0.76 -10.46 2.57
N SER A 75 1.45 -10.24 3.70
CA SER A 75 0.98 -10.60 5.04
C SER A 75 0.82 -9.35 5.89
N HIS A 76 -0.43 -9.06 6.27
CA HIS A 76 -0.73 -7.96 7.18
C HIS A 76 -0.10 -8.15 8.56
N GLN A 77 -0.07 -9.38 9.07
CA GLN A 77 0.44 -9.68 10.41
C GLN A 77 1.95 -9.45 10.49
N ASP A 78 2.69 -9.89 9.47
CA ASP A 78 4.15 -9.73 9.43
C ASP A 78 4.53 -8.26 9.29
N ALA A 79 3.87 -7.54 8.37
CA ALA A 79 4.08 -6.11 8.18
C ALA A 79 3.77 -5.31 9.46
N LYS A 80 2.66 -5.62 10.14
CA LYS A 80 2.32 -4.95 11.42
C LYS A 80 3.36 -5.24 12.50
N THR A 81 3.77 -6.49 12.64
CA THR A 81 4.71 -6.89 13.71
C THR A 81 6.06 -6.20 13.53
N LYS A 82 6.61 -6.26 12.32
CA LYS A 82 7.89 -5.63 12.01
C LYS A 82 7.86 -4.11 12.16
N CYS A 83 6.90 -3.44 11.53
CA CYS A 83 6.88 -1.98 11.53
C CYS A 83 6.48 -1.38 12.89
N LYS A 84 5.76 -2.13 13.74
CA LYS A 84 5.53 -1.74 15.13
C LYS A 84 6.82 -1.79 15.96
N LEU A 85 7.69 -2.76 15.72
CA LEU A 85 9.00 -2.83 16.39
C LEU A 85 9.88 -1.66 15.96
N GLU A 86 10.02 -1.40 14.65
CA GLU A 86 10.78 -0.27 14.11
C GLU A 86 10.27 1.08 14.65
N THR A 87 8.94 1.26 14.72
CA THR A 87 8.35 2.49 15.27
C THR A 87 8.69 2.67 16.76
N LYS A 88 8.69 1.59 17.55
CA LYS A 88 9.07 1.66 18.97
C LYS A 88 10.54 2.01 19.14
N GLU A 89 11.42 1.47 18.31
CA GLU A 89 12.84 1.82 18.30
C GLU A 89 13.04 3.30 17.97
N ASN A 90 12.37 3.82 16.93
CA ASN A 90 12.43 5.23 16.55
C ASN A 90 11.93 6.15 17.67
N LEU A 91 10.83 5.79 18.34
CA LEU A 91 10.31 6.55 19.49
C LEU A 91 11.27 6.56 20.67
N ASN A 92 11.88 5.40 20.98
CA ASN A 92 12.86 5.29 22.05
C ASN A 92 14.13 6.07 21.75
N HIS A 93 14.55 6.12 20.49
CA HIS A 93 15.69 6.93 20.06
C HIS A 93 15.38 8.43 20.16
N LYS A 94 14.24 8.89 19.65
CA LYS A 94 13.81 10.29 19.74
C LYS A 94 13.56 10.79 21.17
N ARG A 95 13.29 9.91 22.14
CA ARG A 95 13.20 10.28 23.57
C ARG A 95 14.55 10.41 24.28
N LYS A 96 15.60 9.79 23.74
CA LYS A 96 16.96 9.81 24.33
C LYS A 96 17.78 11.02 23.89
N ILE A 97 17.34 11.71 22.85
CA ILE A 97 17.89 12.96 22.32
C ILE A 97 17.04 14.10 22.89
#